data_AF-A0A7X0ULM0-F1
#
_entry.id   AF-A0A7X0ULM0-F1
#
_cell.length_a   1.000
_cell.length_b   1.000
_cell.length_c   1.000
_cell.angle_alpha   90.00
_cell.angle_beta   90.00
_cell.angle_gamma   90.00
#
_symmetry.space_group_name_H-M   'P 1'
#
loop_
_entity.id
_entity.type
_entity.pdbx_description
1 polymer ?
#
loop_
_entity_poly.entity_id
_entity_poly.type
_entity_poly.pdbx_seq_one_letter_code
_entity_poly.pdbx_strand_id
1 'polypeptide(L)'
;MPKVLAHPEQTKSRYPLSAVAGRDAADVWLAYPVLSLCTFRDHRFNAHACGMGWSDLVERRRVFNDAFAQGIADAIVGVVVVAVEVRHA
;
A
#
# COMPACT_ATOMS: atom_id res chain seq x y z
N MET A 1 -28.56 21.77 4.50
CA MET A 1 -27.32 21.00 4.82
C MET A 1 -26.18 21.57 4.00
N PRO A 2 -25.15 22.21 4.59
CA PRO A 2 -24.02 22.70 3.81
C PRO A 2 -23.20 21.51 3.30
N LYS A 3 -22.89 21.52 1.99
CA LYS A 3 -21.98 20.55 1.35
C LYS A 3 -20.58 20.85 1.87
N VAL A 4 -20.09 20.03 2.79
CA VAL A 4 -18.68 20.05 3.20
C VAL A 4 -17.84 19.72 1.97
N LEU A 5 -17.10 20.69 1.47
CA LEU A 5 -16.14 20.46 0.40
C LEU A 5 -14.99 19.63 0.96
N ALA A 6 -14.60 18.59 0.23
CA ALA A 6 -13.46 17.78 0.58
C ALA A 6 -12.20 18.65 0.67
N HIS A 7 -11.41 18.50 1.73
CA HIS A 7 -10.12 19.19 1.87
C HIS A 7 -9.23 18.88 0.65
N PRO A 8 -8.39 19.81 0.17
CA PRO A 8 -7.54 19.58 -0.99
C PRO A 8 -6.54 18.42 -0.81
N GLU A 9 -6.20 18.05 0.43
CA GLU A 9 -5.41 16.84 0.73
C GLU A 9 -6.20 15.53 0.57
N GLN A 10 -7.52 15.63 0.40
CA GLN A 10 -8.41 14.54 0.05
C GLN A 10 -8.52 14.36 -1.47
N THR A 11 -7.41 14.50 -2.21
CA THR A 11 -7.18 13.77 -3.47
C THR A 11 -7.17 12.27 -3.17
N LYS A 12 -8.29 11.80 -2.62
CA LYS A 12 -8.54 10.46 -2.14
C LYS A 12 -8.43 9.59 -3.37
N SER A 13 -7.45 8.69 -3.34
CA SER A 13 -7.41 7.56 -4.26
C SER A 13 -8.83 7.05 -4.44
N ARG A 14 -9.24 6.87 -5.71
CA ARG A 14 -10.59 6.43 -6.11
C ARG A 14 -11.06 5.18 -5.34
N TYR A 15 -10.11 4.40 -4.81
CA TYR A 15 -10.34 3.21 -3.98
C TYR A 15 -9.54 3.29 -2.67
N PRO A 16 -10.00 4.08 -1.67
CA PRO A 16 -9.21 4.34 -0.46
C PRO A 16 -8.97 3.08 0.36
N LEU A 17 -9.94 2.15 0.40
CA LEU A 17 -9.80 0.87 1.12
C LEU A 17 -8.75 -0.05 0.47
N SER A 18 -8.64 -0.04 -0.86
CA SER A 18 -7.60 -0.81 -1.56
C SER A 18 -6.22 -0.20 -1.32
N ALA A 19 -6.11 1.13 -1.21
CA ALA A 19 -4.87 1.80 -0.86
C ALA A 19 -4.44 1.48 0.58
N VAL A 20 -5.36 1.51 1.55
CA VAL A 20 -5.10 1.11 2.94
C VAL A 20 -4.63 -0.34 3.00
N ALA A 21 -5.39 -1.26 2.39
CA ALA A 21 -5.04 -2.68 2.38
C ALA A 21 -3.67 -2.95 1.72
N GLY A 22 -3.29 -2.16 0.70
CA GLY A 22 -1.97 -2.24 0.08
C GLY A 22 -0.84 -1.84 1.02
N ARG A 23 -1.01 -0.74 1.77
CA ARG A 23 -0.04 -0.31 2.79
C ARG A 23 0.10 -1.33 3.92
N ASP A 24 -1.03 -1.77 4.48
CA ASP A 24 -1.03 -2.76 5.56
C ASP A 24 -0.36 -4.07 5.12
N ALA A 25 -0.54 -4.47 3.85
CA ALA A 25 0.15 -5.62 3.30
C ALA A 25 1.67 -5.40 3.19
N ALA A 26 2.14 -4.20 2.84
CA ALA A 26 3.57 -3.90 2.82
C ALA A 26 4.18 -4.00 4.23
N ASP A 27 3.52 -3.44 5.24
CA ASP A 27 3.96 -3.51 6.64
C ASP A 27 4.09 -4.96 7.11
N VAL A 28 3.11 -5.81 6.79
CA VAL A 28 3.16 -7.23 7.16
C VAL A 28 4.31 -7.95 6.46
N TRP A 29 4.53 -7.68 5.17
CA TRP A 29 5.62 -8.33 4.44
C TRP A 29 6.99 -7.92 4.98
N LEU A 30 7.17 -6.63 5.29
CA LEU A 30 8.40 -6.09 5.88
C LEU A 30 8.69 -6.71 7.25
N ALA A 31 7.66 -6.95 8.07
CA ALA A 31 7.81 -7.61 9.35
C ALA A 31 8.10 -9.12 9.21
N TYR A 32 7.50 -9.79 8.21
CA TYR A 32 7.55 -11.26 8.07
C TYR A 32 7.64 -11.71 6.59
N PRO A 33 8.82 -11.60 5.93
CA PRO A 33 8.96 -11.86 4.50
C PRO A 33 9.10 -13.36 4.17
N VAL A 34 8.07 -14.15 4.51
CA VAL A 34 8.05 -15.62 4.35
C VAL A 34 7.83 -16.08 2.90
N LEU A 35 7.29 -15.21 2.05
CA LEU A 35 7.09 -15.43 0.61
C LEU A 35 7.84 -14.34 -0.17
N SER A 36 8.08 -14.60 -1.46
CA SER A 36 8.55 -13.54 -2.36
C SER A 36 7.55 -12.37 -2.35
N LEU A 37 8.08 -11.16 -2.53
CA LEU A 37 7.33 -9.92 -2.46
C LEU A 37 6.12 -9.92 -3.42
N CYS A 38 6.32 -10.33 -4.67
CA CYS A 38 5.27 -10.40 -5.67
C CYS A 38 4.20 -11.45 -5.31
N THR A 39 4.61 -12.65 -4.92
CA THR A 39 3.69 -13.73 -4.55
C THR A 39 2.84 -13.33 -3.34
N PHE A 40 3.47 -12.74 -2.32
CA PHE A 40 2.76 -12.25 -1.14
C PHE A 40 1.72 -11.16 -1.50
N ARG A 41 2.12 -10.16 -2.28
CA ARG A 41 1.24 -9.07 -2.73
C ARG A 41 0.02 -9.62 -3.46
N ASP A 42 0.24 -10.55 -4.39
CA ASP A 42 -0.85 -11.10 -5.20
C ASP A 42 -1.82 -11.95 -4.35
N HIS A 43 -1.31 -12.75 -3.41
CA HIS A 43 -2.15 -13.46 -2.44
C HIS A 43 -2.95 -12.50 -1.55
N ARG A 44 -2.33 -11.43 -1.04
CA ARG A 44 -3.02 -10.46 -0.18
C ARG A 44 -4.09 -9.70 -0.93
N PHE A 45 -3.87 -9.32 -2.19
CA PHE A 45 -4.94 -8.74 -2.99
C PHE A 45 -6.08 -9.73 -3.23
N ASN A 46 -5.77 -10.99 -3.56
CA ASN A 46 -6.81 -11.99 -3.79
C ASN A 46 -7.65 -12.23 -2.53
N ALA A 47 -7.03 -12.22 -1.34
CA ALA A 47 -7.75 -12.26 -0.06
C ALA A 47 -8.61 -11.01 0.15
N HIS A 48 -8.09 -9.81 -0.13
CA HIS A 48 -8.81 -8.55 -0.03
C HIS A 48 -10.04 -8.47 -0.96
N ALA A 49 -9.95 -9.06 -2.15
CA ALA A 49 -11.02 -9.07 -3.15
C ALA A 49 -12.02 -10.23 -2.97
N CYS A 50 -11.72 -11.21 -2.12
CA CYS A 50 -12.53 -12.42 -1.96
C CYS A 50 -13.93 -12.07 -1.46
N GLY A 51 -14.97 -12.55 -2.16
CA GLY A 51 -16.37 -12.37 -1.77
C GLY A 51 -16.93 -10.95 -1.97
N MET A 52 -16.15 -10.02 -2.52
CA MET A 52 -16.57 -8.61 -2.60
C MET A 52 -17.45 -8.28 -3.82
N GLY A 53 -17.50 -9.13 -4.84
CA GLY A 53 -18.35 -8.94 -6.03
C GLY A 53 -18.04 -7.68 -6.85
N TRP A 54 -16.82 -7.15 -6.75
CA TRP A 54 -16.42 -5.92 -7.42
C TRP A 54 -16.34 -6.07 -8.93
N SER A 55 -16.85 -5.08 -9.66
CA SER A 55 -16.73 -4.98 -11.13
C SER A 55 -15.44 -4.25 -11.57
N ASP A 56 -14.86 -3.45 -10.67
CA ASP A 56 -13.69 -2.57 -10.86
C ASP A 56 -12.39 -3.19 -10.29
N LEU A 57 -12.25 -4.51 -10.41
CA LEU A 57 -11.12 -5.27 -9.83
C LEU A 57 -9.76 -4.81 -10.35
N VAL A 58 -9.66 -4.44 -11.63
CA VAL A 58 -8.39 -4.04 -12.25
C VAL A 58 -7.88 -2.74 -11.64
N GLU A 59 -8.75 -1.75 -11.51
CA GLU A 59 -8.39 -0.44 -10.98
C GLU A 59 -8.14 -0.50 -9.46
N ARG A 60 -8.90 -1.31 -8.72
CA ARG A 60 -8.63 -1.58 -7.30
C ARG A 60 -7.29 -2.29 -7.11
N ARG A 61 -6.97 -3.27 -7.96
CA ARG A 61 -5.67 -3.95 -7.95
C ARG A 61 -4.53 -2.99 -8.21
N ARG A 62 -4.69 -2.08 -9.17
CA ARG A 62 -3.69 -1.04 -9.42
C ARG A 62 -3.46 -0.18 -8.19
N VAL A 63 -4.51 0.35 -7.58
CA VAL A 63 -4.38 1.18 -6.37
C VAL A 63 -3.76 0.42 -5.20
N PHE A 64 -4.13 -0.85 -5.00
CA PHE A 64 -3.50 -1.70 -3.99
C PHE A 64 -2.01 -1.89 -4.25
N ASN A 65 -1.64 -2.23 -5.49
CA ASN A 65 -0.26 -2.47 -5.88
C ASN A 65 0.59 -1.21 -5.76
N ASP A 66 0.07 -0.05 -6.17
CA ASP A 66 0.75 1.24 -6.06
C ASP A 66 1.02 1.58 -4.59
N ALA A 67 0.02 1.40 -3.72
CA ALA A 67 0.18 1.65 -2.28
C ALA A 67 1.13 0.66 -1.59
N PHE A 68 1.08 -0.61 -1.99
CA PHE A 68 2.01 -1.64 -1.52
C PHE A 68 3.45 -1.29 -1.93
N ALA A 69 3.66 -0.94 -3.21
CA ALA A 69 4.97 -0.57 -3.72
C ALA A 69 5.53 0.67 -3.03
N GLN A 70 4.69 1.67 -2.77
CA GLN A 70 5.09 2.87 -2.03
C GLN A 70 5.55 2.53 -0.61
N GLY A 71 4.82 1.69 0.12
CA GLY A 71 5.24 1.27 1.47
C GLY A 71 6.60 0.55 1.49
N ILE A 72 6.87 -0.29 0.49
CA ILE A 72 8.18 -0.93 0.33
C ILE A 72 9.27 0.11 0.01
N ALA A 73 8.98 1.05 -0.88
CA ALA A 73 9.93 2.10 -1.23
C ALA A 73 10.27 2.98 -0.01
N ASP A 74 9.28 3.37 0.77
CA ASP A 74 9.45 4.17 1.99
C ASP A 74 10.34 3.44 3.01
N ALA A 75 10.17 2.13 3.18
CA ALA A 75 11.02 1.32 4.03
C ALA A 75 12.48 1.26 3.54
N ILE A 76 12.69 1.10 2.22
CA ILE A 76 14.04 1.11 1.63
C ILE A 76 14.70 2.47 1.85
N VAL A 77 13.99 3.57 1.59
CA VAL A 77 14.50 4.93 1.82
C VAL A 77 14.85 5.14 3.29
N GLY A 78 13.99 4.70 4.21
CA GLY A 78 14.26 4.76 5.65
C GLY A 78 15.54 4.04 6.05
N VAL A 79 15.78 2.84 5.50
CA VAL A 79 17.03 2.09 5.74
C VAL A 79 18.25 2.83 5.20
N VAL A 80 18.16 3.42 4.01
CA VAL A 80 19.27 4.18 3.40
C VAL A 80 19.65 5.38 4.26
N VAL A 81 18.66 6.14 4.78
CA VAL A 81 18.91 7.29 5.65
C VAL A 81 19.67 6.89 6.91
N VAL A 82 19.23 5.84 7.61
CA VAL A 82 19.91 5.35 8.83
C VAL A 82 21.35 4.93 8.54
N ALA A 83 21.59 4.22 7.42
CA ALA A 83 22.94 3.80 7.06
C ALA A 83 23.89 4.96 6.75
N VAL A 84 23.39 6.06 6.18
CA VAL A 84 24.16 7.28 5.92
C VAL A 84 24.53 7.95 7.24
N GLU A 85 23.60 8.09 8.18
CA GLU A 85 23.88 8.69 9.50
C GLU A 85 24.96 7.92 10.26
N VAL A 86 24.91 6.58 10.26
CA VAL A 86 25.92 5.74 10.93
C VAL A 86 27.31 5.88 10.31
N ARG A 87 27.42 6.16 9.00
CA ARG A 87 28.71 6.32 8.32
C ARG A 87 29.34 7.70 8.47
N HIS A 88 28.58 8.69 8.92
CA HIS A 88 29.04 10.06 9.13
C HIS A 88 29.26 10.41 10.60
N ALA A 89 29.11 9.44 11.52
CA ALA A 89 29.32 9.58 12.96
C ALA A 89 30.74 9.17 13.39
#